data_AF-A0A6B3IQK4-F1
#
_entry.id   AF-A0A6B3IQK4-F1
#
_cell.length_a   1.000
_cell.length_b   1.000
_cell.length_c   1.000
_cell.angle_alpha   90.00
_cell.angle_beta   90.00
_cell.angle_gamma   90.00
#
_symmetry.space_group_name_H-M   'P 1'
#
loop_
_entity.id
_entity.type
_entity.pdbx_description
1 polymer ?
#
loop_
_entity_poly.entity_id
_entity_poly.type
_entity_poly.pdbx_seq_one_letter_code
_entity_poly.pdbx_strand_id
1 'polypeptide(L)'
;LDQLVYGDRLRVERVGDEPRPLAEQIAAARAAHPEGTTASVITPAGPEDTTRVVLAVPELGENQRTVFVDPYTAEVRGELTTWFGSTPLTTWLDDLHRNLHLGETGRLYSEVAASWLWVAVAGGLVL
;
A
#
# COMPACT_ATOMS: atom_id res chain seq x y z
N LEU A 1 4.29 -5.80 -8.73
CA LEU A 1 5.52 -5.75 -7.91
C LEU A 1 5.19 -6.03 -6.45
N ASP A 2 4.23 -5.32 -5.85
CA ASP A 2 3.78 -5.57 -4.49
C ASP A 2 3.45 -7.03 -4.18
N GLN A 3 2.75 -7.73 -5.08
CA GLN A 3 2.46 -9.15 -4.89
C GLN A 3 3.73 -10.04 -4.85
N LEU A 4 4.79 -9.64 -5.53
CA LEU A 4 6.06 -10.38 -5.52
C LEU A 4 6.85 -10.12 -4.24
N VAL A 5 6.74 -8.93 -3.66
CA VAL A 5 7.55 -8.51 -2.49
C VAL A 5 6.82 -8.74 -1.17
N TYR A 6 5.50 -8.57 -1.16
CA TYR A 6 4.63 -8.62 0.03
C TYR A 6 3.48 -9.63 -0.12
N GLY A 7 3.53 -10.54 -1.10
CA GLY A 7 2.45 -11.48 -1.37
C GLY A 7 2.05 -12.34 -0.16
N ASP A 8 3.02 -12.65 0.70
CA ASP A 8 2.86 -13.36 1.98
C ASP A 8 1.94 -12.65 2.98
N ARG A 9 1.90 -11.31 2.92
CA ARG A 9 1.05 -10.44 3.74
C ARG A 9 -0.25 -10.09 3.02
N LEU A 10 -0.16 -9.78 1.73
CA LEU A 10 -1.30 -9.29 0.95
C LEU A 10 -2.34 -10.39 0.71
N ARG A 11 -1.92 -11.65 0.72
CA ARG A 11 -2.80 -12.79 0.45
C ARG A 11 -2.87 -13.79 1.60
N VAL A 12 -3.99 -14.50 1.63
CA VAL A 12 -4.16 -15.70 2.46
C VAL A 12 -3.47 -16.90 1.81
N GLU A 13 -3.01 -17.84 2.61
CA GLU A 13 -2.46 -19.10 2.12
C GLU A 13 -3.55 -20.02 1.55
N ARG A 14 -4.75 -19.93 2.12
CA ARG A 14 -5.90 -20.73 1.72
C ARG A 14 -7.19 -19.96 1.95
N VAL A 15 -8.05 -19.96 0.93
CA VAL A 15 -9.43 -19.47 1.03
C VAL A 15 -10.22 -20.40 1.95
N GLY A 16 -10.76 -19.86 3.04
CA GLY A 16 -11.65 -20.57 3.97
C GLY A 16 -13.11 -20.53 3.52
N ASP A 17 -13.99 -21.15 4.31
CA ASP A 17 -15.42 -21.24 3.97
C ASP A 17 -16.14 -19.89 4.13
N GLU A 18 -16.10 -19.31 5.34
CA GLU A 18 -16.75 -18.04 5.65
C GLU A 18 -15.80 -17.10 6.40
N PRO A 19 -15.73 -15.81 6.01
CA PRO A 19 -14.97 -14.81 6.76
C PRO A 19 -15.46 -14.66 8.19
N ARG A 20 -14.53 -14.52 9.12
CA ARG A 20 -14.78 -14.12 10.52
C ARG A 20 -15.45 -12.74 10.56
N PRO A 21 -16.24 -12.42 11.61
CA PRO A 21 -16.77 -11.08 11.79
C PRO A 21 -15.67 -10.01 11.72
N LEU A 22 -15.94 -8.91 11.01
CA LEU A 22 -14.95 -7.84 10.82
C LEU A 22 -14.45 -7.27 12.15
N ALA A 23 -15.29 -7.28 13.20
CA ALA A 23 -14.90 -6.87 14.54
C ALA A 23 -13.78 -7.75 15.13
N GLU A 24 -13.76 -9.06 14.87
CA GLU A 24 -12.68 -9.95 15.31
C GLU A 24 -11.37 -9.64 14.58
N GLN A 25 -11.45 -9.35 13.29
CA GLN A 25 -10.28 -9.00 12.47
C GLN A 25 -9.67 -7.66 12.91
N ILE A 26 -10.52 -6.66 13.19
CA ILE A 26 -10.07 -5.36 13.76
C ILE A 26 -9.46 -5.57 15.15
N ALA A 27 -10.07 -6.41 15.99
CA ALA A 27 -9.54 -6.70 17.31
C ALA A 27 -8.16 -7.37 17.25
N ALA A 28 -7.95 -8.31 16.33
CA ALA A 28 -6.66 -8.94 16.10
C ALA A 28 -5.58 -7.92 15.70
N ALA A 29 -5.89 -7.03 14.75
CA ALA A 29 -4.96 -5.97 14.35
C ALA A 29 -4.62 -5.00 15.50
N ARG A 30 -5.62 -4.61 16.31
CA ARG A 30 -5.41 -3.74 17.47
C ARG A 30 -4.67 -4.42 18.61
N ALA A 31 -4.81 -5.73 18.75
CA ALA A 31 -4.06 -6.50 19.74
C ALA A 31 -2.56 -6.60 19.36
N ALA A 32 -2.26 -6.70 18.06
CA ALA A 32 -0.88 -6.67 17.57
C ALA A 32 -0.23 -5.28 17.68
N HIS A 33 -1.02 -4.21 17.52
CA HIS A 33 -0.56 -2.82 17.60
C HIS A 33 -1.43 -1.96 18.53
N PRO A 34 -1.30 -2.14 19.86
CA PRO A 34 -2.09 -1.39 20.83
C PRO A 34 -1.79 0.11 20.85
N GLU A 35 -0.63 0.52 20.33
CA GLU A 35 -0.23 1.92 20.15
C GLU A 35 -1.05 2.66 19.08
N GLY A 36 -1.69 1.93 18.16
CA GLY A 36 -2.40 2.49 17.02
C GLY A 36 -3.89 2.72 17.27
N THR A 37 -4.43 3.77 16.67
CA THR A 37 -5.88 3.99 16.57
C THR A 37 -6.38 3.62 15.19
N THR A 38 -7.47 2.85 15.10
CA THR A 38 -8.06 2.47 13.81
C THR A 38 -8.54 3.70 13.05
N ALA A 39 -7.95 3.93 11.87
CA ALA A 39 -8.28 5.03 10.98
C ALA A 39 -9.25 4.58 9.89
N SER A 40 -9.01 3.41 9.29
CA SER A 40 -9.90 2.81 8.30
C SER A 40 -9.71 1.30 8.22
N VAL A 41 -10.67 0.64 7.58
CA VAL A 41 -10.62 -0.80 7.30
C VAL A 41 -10.99 -0.99 5.84
N ILE A 42 -10.18 -1.73 5.11
CA ILE A 42 -10.41 -2.08 3.72
C ILE A 42 -10.66 -3.59 3.69
N THR A 43 -11.86 -3.97 3.27
CA THR A 43 -12.22 -5.37 3.11
C THR A 43 -11.52 -5.98 1.89
N PRO A 44 -11.26 -7.30 1.89
CA PRO A 44 -10.68 -8.02 0.76
C PRO A 44 -11.43 -7.72 -0.55
N ALA A 45 -10.69 -7.47 -1.64
CA ALA A 45 -11.29 -7.26 -2.96
C ALA A 45 -11.66 -8.59 -3.62
N GLY A 46 -10.90 -9.65 -3.32
CA GLY A 46 -11.19 -11.03 -3.66
C GLY A 46 -10.97 -11.99 -2.49
N PRO A 47 -11.36 -13.27 -2.65
CA PRO A 47 -11.26 -14.28 -1.59
C PRO A 47 -9.83 -14.60 -1.17
N GLU A 48 -8.84 -14.31 -2.02
CA GLU A 48 -7.43 -14.53 -1.71
C GLU A 48 -6.79 -13.34 -0.97
N ASP A 49 -7.47 -12.20 -0.86
CA ASP A 49 -6.87 -10.99 -0.27
C ASP A 49 -7.09 -10.95 1.24
N THR A 50 -6.15 -10.34 1.94
CA THR A 50 -6.29 -10.05 3.37
C THR A 50 -7.12 -8.80 3.63
N THR A 51 -7.75 -8.74 4.79
CA THR A 51 -8.34 -7.52 5.30
C THR A 51 -7.24 -6.57 5.74
N ARG A 52 -7.35 -5.30 5.35
CA ARG A 52 -6.36 -4.29 5.71
C ARG A 52 -6.94 -3.38 6.78
N VAL A 53 -6.39 -3.47 7.99
CA VAL A 53 -6.74 -2.59 9.10
C VAL A 53 -5.69 -1.49 9.17
N VAL A 54 -6.09 -0.26 8.85
CA VAL A 54 -5.20 0.88 8.81
C VAL A 54 -5.24 1.59 10.16
N LEU A 55 -4.07 1.71 10.78
CA LEU A 55 -3.88 2.31 12.08
C LEU A 55 -3.09 3.61 11.93
N ALA A 56 -3.58 4.67 12.57
CA ALA A 56 -2.80 5.87 12.84
C ALA A 56 -1.93 5.60 14.08
N VAL A 57 -0.62 5.78 13.94
CA VAL A 57 0.38 5.54 15.00
C VAL A 57 1.15 6.86 15.18
N PRO A 58 1.16 7.48 16.37
CA PRO A 58 1.76 8.81 16.58
C PRO A 58 3.20 8.93 16.07
N GLU A 59 4.00 7.88 16.23
CA GLU A 59 5.41 7.83 15.85
C GLU A 59 5.64 7.82 14.32
N LEU A 60 4.61 7.49 13.54
CA LEU A 60 4.68 7.44 12.07
C LEU A 60 4.34 8.78 11.38
N GLY A 61 3.89 9.78 12.14
CA GLY A 61 3.49 11.08 11.62
C GLY A 61 2.35 10.96 10.61
N GLU A 62 2.59 11.40 9.38
CA GLU A 62 1.62 11.32 8.29
C GLU A 62 1.52 9.90 7.66
N ASN A 63 2.47 9.02 7.95
CA ASN A 63 2.38 7.61 7.56
C ASN A 63 1.41 6.85 8.47
N GLN A 64 0.94 5.72 7.98
CA GLN A 64 0.04 4.82 8.68
C GLN A 64 0.68 3.44 8.83
N ARG A 65 0.20 2.66 9.80
CA ARG A 65 0.49 1.23 9.88
C ARG A 65 -0.69 0.46 9.33
N THR A 66 -0.52 -0.19 8.18
CA THR A 66 -1.52 -1.12 7.64
C THR A 66 -1.21 -2.52 8.12
N VAL A 67 -2.12 -3.12 8.88
CA VAL A 67 -2.05 -4.50 9.35
C VAL A 67 -2.87 -5.37 8.41
N PHE A 68 -2.28 -6.46 7.94
CA PHE A 68 -2.92 -7.42 7.04
C PHE A 68 -3.40 -8.61 7.86
N VAL A 69 -4.71 -8.84 7.86
CA VAL A 69 -5.37 -9.87 8.65
C VAL A 69 -6.02 -10.88 7.73
N ASP A 70 -5.78 -12.15 7.97
CA ASP A 70 -6.48 -13.23 7.28
C ASP A 70 -7.97 -13.19 7.66
N PRO A 71 -8.89 -12.97 6.70
CA PRO A 71 -10.31 -12.85 7.00
C PRO A 71 -10.94 -14.15 7.51
N TYR A 72 -10.34 -15.32 7.27
CA TYR A 72 -10.88 -16.63 7.63
C TYR A 72 -10.38 -17.11 9.01
N THR A 73 -9.15 -16.75 9.38
CA THR A 73 -8.53 -17.17 10.65
C THR A 73 -8.42 -16.06 11.69
N ALA A 74 -8.58 -14.80 11.27
CA ALA A 74 -8.25 -13.60 12.06
C ALA A 74 -6.78 -13.52 12.51
N GLU A 75 -5.89 -14.28 11.86
CA GLU A 75 -4.45 -14.20 12.11
C GLU A 75 -3.84 -12.98 11.41
N VAL A 76 -2.90 -12.32 12.09
CA VAL A 76 -2.13 -11.23 11.50
C VAL A 76 -1.06 -11.81 10.58
N ARG A 77 -1.18 -11.55 9.28
CA ARG A 77 -0.24 -11.97 8.24
C ARG A 77 0.99 -11.06 8.17
N GLY A 78 0.89 -9.86 8.72
CA GLY A 78 1.99 -8.91 8.89
C GLY A 78 1.51 -7.47 8.83
N GLU A 79 2.45 -6.55 8.78
CA GLU A 79 2.18 -5.11 8.71
C GLU A 79 3.11 -4.43 7.71
N LEU A 80 2.68 -3.26 7.22
CA LEU A 80 3.52 -2.36 6.45
C LEU A 80 3.30 -0.92 6.92
N THR A 81 4.37 -0.12 6.95
CA THR A 81 4.26 1.34 7.02
C THR A 81 3.81 1.84 5.65
N THR A 82 2.62 2.42 5.58
CA THR A 82 1.96 2.80 4.33
C THR A 82 1.66 4.28 4.29
N TRP A 83 1.62 4.83 3.08
CA TRP A 83 1.19 6.20 2.82
C TRP A 83 -0.11 6.18 2.04
N PHE A 84 -1.23 6.57 2.66
CA PHE A 84 -2.57 6.52 2.03
C PHE A 84 -2.87 5.17 1.33
N GLY A 85 -2.49 4.06 1.97
CA GLY A 85 -2.69 2.71 1.43
C GLY A 85 -1.61 2.22 0.44
N SER A 86 -0.73 3.08 -0.04
CA SER A 86 0.46 2.68 -0.82
C SER A 86 1.44 1.92 0.08
N THR A 87 1.93 0.79 -0.43
CA THR A 87 2.98 0.00 0.23
C THR A 87 4.33 0.74 0.18
N PRO A 88 5.31 0.38 1.02
CA PRO A 88 6.64 0.99 0.97
C PRO A 88 7.28 0.92 -0.42
N LEU A 89 7.11 -0.20 -1.14
CA LEU A 89 7.62 -0.35 -2.50
C LEU A 89 6.92 0.60 -3.47
N THR A 90 5.60 0.71 -3.41
CA THR A 90 4.84 1.63 -4.27
C THR A 90 5.23 3.08 -3.98
N THR A 91 5.38 3.47 -2.71
CA THR A 91 5.86 4.81 -2.34
C THR A 91 7.28 5.06 -2.85
N TRP A 92 8.19 4.10 -2.68
CA TRP A 92 9.56 4.21 -3.17
C TRP A 92 9.61 4.39 -4.70
N LEU A 93 8.78 3.65 -5.44
CA LEU A 93 8.66 3.77 -6.89
C LEU A 93 8.06 5.10 -7.33
N ASP A 94 7.07 5.62 -6.59
CA ASP A 94 6.50 6.95 -6.84
C ASP A 94 7.58 8.04 -6.67
N ASP A 95 8.36 7.98 -5.59
CA ASP A 95 9.46 8.90 -5.36
C ASP A 95 10.54 8.78 -6.44
N LEU A 96 10.88 7.55 -6.85
CA LEU A 96 11.82 7.31 -7.94
C LEU A 96 11.30 7.93 -9.24
N HIS A 97 10.02 7.76 -9.56
CA HIS A 97 9.44 8.34 -10.76
C HIS A 97 9.45 9.88 -10.73
N ARG A 98 9.11 10.46 -9.58
CA ARG A 98 9.00 11.91 -9.41
C ARG A 98 10.32 12.63 -9.45
N ASN A 99 11.36 12.06 -8.83
CA ASN A 99 12.63 12.78 -8.64
C ASN A 99 13.88 11.92 -8.80
N LEU A 100 13.75 10.67 -9.27
CA LEU A 100 14.85 9.72 -9.48
C LEU A 100 15.71 9.45 -8.24
N HIS A 101 15.22 9.81 -7.06
CA HIS A 101 15.96 9.82 -5.78
C HIS A 101 17.18 10.75 -5.79
N LEU A 102 17.18 11.75 -6.67
CA LEU A 102 18.24 12.78 -6.80
C LEU A 102 17.80 14.13 -6.21
N GLY A 103 16.72 14.15 -5.42
CA GLY A 103 16.16 15.36 -4.82
C GLY A 103 15.73 16.39 -5.86
N GLU A 104 16.04 17.65 -5.61
CA GLU A 104 15.60 18.78 -6.44
C GLU A 104 16.09 18.68 -7.89
N THR A 105 17.33 18.24 -8.11
CA THR A 105 17.89 18.09 -9.47
C THR A 105 17.12 17.04 -10.26
N GLY A 106 16.80 15.90 -9.65
CA GLY A 106 16.02 14.87 -10.31
C GLY A 106 14.58 15.28 -10.55
N ARG A 107 13.97 16.07 -9.65
CA ARG A 107 12.65 16.67 -9.87
C ARG A 107 12.64 17.57 -11.10
N LEU A 108 13.59 18.50 -11.21
CA LEU A 108 13.71 19.38 -12.38
C LEU A 108 13.92 18.58 -13.67
N TYR A 109 14.75 17.54 -13.63
CA TYR A 109 14.96 16.66 -14.77
C TYR A 109 13.66 15.96 -15.19
N SER A 110 12.94 15.34 -14.24
CA SER A 110 11.69 14.64 -14.50
C SER A 110 10.60 15.58 -15.03
N GLU A 111 10.48 16.79 -14.49
CA GLU A 111 9.53 17.80 -14.96
C GLU A 111 9.83 18.23 -16.40
N VAL A 112 11.10 18.51 -16.70
CA VAL A 112 11.52 18.84 -18.06
C VAL A 112 11.23 17.66 -18.98
N ALA A 113 11.64 16.43 -18.64
CA ALA A 113 11.38 15.26 -19.48
C ALA A 113 9.87 15.06 -19.75
N ALA A 114 9.02 15.20 -18.72
CA ALA A 114 7.57 15.09 -18.86
C ALA A 114 6.97 16.16 -19.79
N SER A 115 7.54 17.37 -19.82
CA SER A 115 7.07 18.46 -20.68
C SER A 115 7.20 18.19 -22.18
N TRP A 116 7.99 17.19 -22.60
CA TRP A 116 8.20 16.85 -24.01
C TRP A 116 7.12 15.93 -24.61
N LEU A 117 6.15 15.48 -23.82
CA LEU A 117 5.10 14.58 -24.31
C LEU A 117 4.38 15.14 -25.55
N TRP A 118 4.04 16.42 -25.56
CA TRP A 118 3.36 17.04 -26.71
C TRP A 118 4.24 17.07 -27.96
N VAL A 119 5.56 17.26 -27.82
CA VAL A 119 6.51 17.24 -28.93
C VAL A 119 6.55 15.84 -29.55
N ALA A 120 6.60 14.79 -28.72
CA ALA A 120 6.58 13.40 -29.17
C ALA A 120 5.27 13.06 -29.89
N VAL A 121 4.12 13.51 -29.35
CA VAL A 121 2.80 13.34 -29.99
C VAL A 121 2.74 14.07 -31.33
N ALA A 122 3.17 15.33 -31.40
CA ALA A 122 3.19 16.09 -32.64
C ALA A 122 4.09 15.46 -33.71
N GLY A 123 5.27 14.98 -33.31
CA GLY A 123 6.18 14.25 -34.20
C GLY A 123 5.56 12.98 -34.76
N GLY A 124 4.86 12.21 -33.94
CA GLY A 124 4.15 10.99 -34.38
C GLY A 124 2.93 11.25 -35.28
N LEU A 125 2.36 12.45 -35.29
CA LEU A 125 1.27 12.82 -36.21
C LEU A 125 1.77 13.26 -37.59
N VAL A 126 2.99 13.80 -37.65
CA VAL A 126 3.60 14.27 -38.90
C VAL A 126 4.26 13.13 -39.69
N LEU A 127 4.71 12.08 -39.01
CA LEU A 127 5.31 10.87 -39.58
C LEU A 127 4.26 9.80 -39.91
#